data_AF-Q9LB99-F1
#
_entry.id   AF-Q9LB99-F1
#
_cell.length_a   1.000
_cell.length_b   1.000
_cell.length_c   1.000
_cell.angle_alpha   90.00
_cell.angle_beta   90.00
_cell.angle_gamma   90.00
#
_symmetry.space_group_name_H-M   'P 1'
#
loop_
_entity.id
_entity.type
_entity.pdbx_description
1 polymer ?
#
loop_
_entity_poly.entity_id
_entity_poly.type
_entity_poly.pdbx_seq_one_letter_code
_entity_poly.pdbx_strand_id
1 'polypeptide(L)'
;NRINTNADGTIKVGGYTASLTTNAANLNIGKGGVNLSNQASGRTLLVENLTGNITVDGALMVNNQVGGYALAGSSANFEFKAGVDTKNGTIAFNNNISLGRFVNLKASAHTVNFKDIDTGNGGFNTLDFSGVTNKVNINKLITAS
;
A
#
# COMPACT_ATOMS: atom_id res chain seq x y z
N ASN A 1 1.67 6.26 14.51
CA ASN A 1 0.47 5.43 14.83
C ASN A 1 -0.47 5.20 13.65
N ARG A 2 -0.80 6.21 12.84
CA ARG A 2 -1.65 6.08 11.63
C ARG A 2 -1.20 7.07 10.56
N ILE A 3 -1.35 6.72 9.29
CA ILE A 3 -1.24 7.65 8.16
C ILE A 3 -2.64 7.88 7.58
N ASN A 4 -3.00 9.15 7.33
CA ASN A 4 -4.24 9.53 6.67
C ASN A 4 -3.91 10.50 5.54
N THR A 5 -4.51 10.29 4.37
CA THR A 5 -4.64 11.35 3.36
C THR A 5 -6.05 11.90 3.38
N ASN A 6 -6.19 13.17 3.00
CA ASN A 6 -7.48 13.78 2.69
C ASN A 6 -7.46 14.16 1.21
N ALA A 7 -8.55 13.88 0.50
CA ALA A 7 -8.71 14.23 -0.90
C ALA A 7 -9.92 15.15 -1.03
N ASP A 8 -9.70 16.32 -1.62
CA ASP A 8 -10.80 17.18 -2.07
C ASP A 8 -11.35 16.69 -3.42
N GLY A 9 -12.34 17.41 -3.95
CA GLY A 9 -13.00 17.09 -5.22
C GLY A 9 -12.19 17.45 -6.47
N THR A 10 -10.95 17.93 -6.33
CA THR A 10 -10.15 18.39 -7.48
C THR A 10 -9.73 17.21 -8.36
N ILE A 11 -9.77 17.42 -9.68
CA ILE A 11 -9.54 16.38 -10.69
C ILE A 11 -8.28 16.70 -11.49
N LYS A 12 -7.40 15.70 -11.62
CA LYS A 12 -6.18 15.75 -12.44
C LYS A 12 -6.03 14.43 -13.21
N VAL A 13 -5.64 14.53 -14.49
CA VAL A 13 -5.28 13.35 -15.30
C VAL A 13 -4.13 12.60 -14.61
N GLY A 14 -4.31 11.29 -14.39
CA GLY A 14 -3.35 10.45 -13.67
C GLY A 14 -3.40 10.56 -12.14
N GLY A 15 -4.26 11.42 -11.59
CA GLY A 15 -4.45 11.54 -10.14
C GLY A 15 -3.42 12.39 -9.41
N TYR A 16 -3.41 12.26 -8.08
CA TYR A 16 -2.49 12.96 -7.17
C TYR A 16 -1.74 11.95 -6.31
N THR A 17 -0.48 12.28 -6.01
CA THR A 17 0.38 11.48 -5.13
C THR A 17 0.66 12.24 -3.84
N ALA A 18 0.33 11.64 -2.71
CA ALA A 18 0.87 12.01 -1.40
C ALA A 18 2.10 11.15 -1.12
N SER A 19 3.14 11.73 -0.52
CA SER A 19 4.36 10.99 -0.18
C SER A 19 4.80 11.21 1.27
N LEU A 20 5.34 10.16 1.88
CA LEU A 20 6.09 10.18 3.12
C LEU A 20 7.43 9.47 2.85
N THR A 21 8.54 10.20 2.92
CA THR A 21 9.89 9.64 2.77
C THR A 21 10.66 9.80 4.08
N THR A 22 11.35 8.74 4.48
CA THR A 22 12.16 8.68 5.71
C THR A 22 13.52 8.04 5.42
N ASN A 23 14.48 8.25 6.31
CA ASN A 23 15.80 7.62 6.24
C ASN A 23 16.14 6.95 7.59
N ALA A 24 15.21 6.12 8.06
CA ALA A 24 15.29 5.50 9.38
C ALA A 24 15.73 4.04 9.26
N ALA A 25 16.30 3.49 10.34
CA ALA A 25 16.55 2.04 10.42
C ALA A 25 15.24 1.24 10.36
N ASN A 26 14.17 1.76 10.97
CA ASN A 26 12.83 1.17 10.92
C ASN A 26 11.76 2.28 10.88
N LEU A 27 10.86 2.21 9.91
CA LEU A 27 9.63 2.98 9.85
C LEU A 27 8.47 2.10 10.32
N ASN A 28 7.92 2.40 11.50
CA ASN A 28 6.83 1.61 12.09
C ASN A 28 5.50 2.36 12.01
N ILE A 29 4.58 1.83 11.21
CA ILE A 29 3.19 2.27 11.14
C ILE A 29 2.38 1.36 12.05
N GLY A 30 1.99 1.90 13.20
CA GLY A 30 1.25 1.15 14.21
C GLY A 30 -0.16 0.72 13.78
N LYS A 31 -0.90 0.15 14.74
CA LYS A 31 -2.22 -0.49 14.53
C LYS A 31 -3.30 0.39 13.90
N GLY A 32 -3.13 1.72 13.92
CA GLY A 32 -4.03 2.64 13.24
C GLY A 32 -3.98 2.52 11.71
N GLY A 33 -2.91 1.91 11.17
CA GLY A 33 -2.79 1.56 9.76
C GLY A 33 -2.63 2.76 8.84
N VAL A 34 -3.09 2.57 7.61
CA VAL A 34 -3.00 3.56 6.53
C VAL A 34 -4.38 3.76 5.93
N ASN A 35 -4.83 5.01 5.85
CA ASN A 35 -6.04 5.38 5.16
C ASN A 35 -5.73 6.31 3.98
N LEU A 36 -6.15 5.89 2.79
CA LEU A 36 -6.09 6.65 1.55
C LEU A 36 -7.49 7.16 1.23
N SER A 37 -7.71 8.47 1.36
CA SER A 37 -8.92 9.09 0.81
C SER A 37 -8.86 9.11 -0.71
N ASN A 38 -9.92 8.68 -1.36
CA ASN A 38 -10.04 8.57 -2.82
C ASN A 38 -11.39 9.12 -3.31
N GLN A 39 -11.34 9.91 -4.38
CA GLN A 39 -12.46 10.70 -4.92
C GLN A 39 -12.56 10.45 -6.45
N ALA A 40 -13.08 11.40 -7.22
CA ALA A 40 -13.30 11.28 -8.66
C ALA A 40 -12.02 11.04 -9.49
N SER A 41 -10.86 11.50 -9.04
CA SER A 41 -9.57 11.14 -9.66
C SER A 41 -8.79 10.20 -8.76
N GLY A 42 -8.01 9.32 -9.38
CA GLY A 42 -7.19 8.35 -8.65
C GLY A 42 -6.25 9.03 -7.65
N ARG A 43 -5.91 8.30 -6.59
CA ARG A 43 -5.03 8.78 -5.53
C ARG A 43 -3.94 7.75 -5.29
N THR A 44 -2.73 8.23 -5.10
CA THR A 44 -1.58 7.41 -4.76
C THR A 44 -1.02 7.87 -3.42
N LEU A 45 -0.69 6.92 -2.55
CA LEU A 45 0.12 7.14 -1.37
C LEU A 45 1.44 6.40 -1.51
N LEU A 46 2.54 7.15 -1.58
CA LEU A 46 3.90 6.63 -1.55
C LEU A 46 4.46 6.71 -0.12
N VAL A 47 4.81 5.55 0.44
CA VAL A 47 5.52 5.44 1.72
C VAL A 47 6.91 4.87 1.44
N GLU A 48 7.93 5.65 1.74
CA GLU A 48 9.32 5.32 1.42
C GLU A 48 10.22 5.42 2.65
N ASN A 49 11.06 4.40 2.83
CA ASN A 49 12.17 4.43 3.77
C ASN A 49 13.47 4.09 3.02
N LEU A 50 14.39 5.04 2.98
CA LEU A 50 15.56 4.99 2.11
C LEU A 50 16.57 3.94 2.54
N THR A 51 16.84 3.81 3.85
CA THR A 51 17.88 2.88 4.34
C THR A 51 17.34 1.60 4.96
N GLY A 52 16.19 1.67 5.62
CA GLY A 52 15.76 0.63 6.55
C GLY A 52 14.44 -0.04 6.19
N ASN A 53 13.86 -0.67 7.20
CA ASN A 53 12.64 -1.47 7.05
C ASN A 53 11.37 -0.60 7.13
N ILE A 54 10.26 -1.15 6.63
CA ILE A 54 8.91 -0.65 6.87
C ILE A 54 8.11 -1.76 7.56
N THR A 55 7.44 -1.43 8.66
CA THR A 55 6.49 -2.33 9.32
C THR A 55 5.11 -1.67 9.37
N VAL A 56 4.09 -2.38 8.92
CA VAL A 56 2.68 -1.94 8.96
C VAL A 56 1.89 -2.94 9.81
N ASP A 57 1.52 -2.50 11.01
CA ASP A 57 0.78 -3.30 12.00
C ASP A 57 -0.74 -3.13 11.91
N GLY A 58 -1.22 -2.19 11.08
CA GLY A 58 -2.64 -1.90 10.89
C GLY A 58 -3.15 -2.22 9.49
N ALA A 59 -4.44 -2.01 9.28
CA ALA A 59 -5.07 -2.25 7.98
C ALA A 59 -4.71 -1.18 6.94
N LEU A 60 -4.80 -1.56 5.66
CA LEU A 60 -4.88 -0.62 4.54
C LEU A 60 -6.36 -0.33 4.29
N MET A 61 -6.72 0.94 4.28
CA MET A 61 -8.10 1.41 4.15
C MET A 61 -8.20 2.42 3.02
N VAL A 62 -9.30 2.35 2.28
CA VAL A 62 -9.70 3.40 1.34
C VAL A 62 -10.96 4.04 1.88
N ASN A 63 -11.00 5.37 1.97
CA ASN A 63 -12.15 6.11 2.51
C ASN A 63 -12.59 5.62 3.91
N ASN A 64 -11.62 5.34 4.78
CA ASN A 64 -11.77 4.83 6.14
C ASN A 64 -12.39 3.42 6.26
N GLN A 65 -12.45 2.67 5.17
CA GLN A 65 -13.01 1.32 5.13
C GLN A 65 -11.95 0.28 4.74
N VAL A 66 -11.85 -0.79 5.53
CA VAL A 66 -11.06 -1.99 5.17
C VAL A 66 -11.79 -2.72 4.04
N GLY A 67 -11.06 -3.10 2.98
CA GLY A 67 -11.69 -3.59 1.75
C GLY A 67 -12.47 -2.50 1.00
N GLY A 68 -12.23 -1.22 1.32
CA GLY A 68 -12.77 -0.09 0.57
C GLY A 68 -12.41 -0.19 -0.91
N TYR A 69 -13.27 0.33 -1.78
CA TYR A 69 -13.15 0.23 -3.23
C TYR A 69 -12.94 1.60 -3.87
N ALA A 70 -12.53 1.58 -5.13
CA ALA A 70 -12.42 2.74 -6.00
C ALA A 70 -13.29 2.54 -7.26
N LEU A 71 -13.51 3.62 -8.01
CA LEU A 71 -14.25 3.57 -9.29
C LEU A 71 -13.28 3.41 -10.46
N ALA A 72 -13.76 2.89 -11.58
CA ALA A 72 -12.99 2.81 -12.82
C ALA A 72 -12.46 4.21 -13.21
N GLY A 73 -11.19 4.29 -13.59
CA GLY A 73 -10.51 5.57 -13.89
C GLY A 73 -10.06 6.37 -12.66
N SER A 74 -10.34 5.89 -11.44
CA SER A 74 -10.01 6.55 -10.18
C SER A 74 -9.34 5.61 -9.18
N SER A 75 -8.40 4.79 -9.61
CA SER A 75 -7.79 3.77 -8.73
C SER A 75 -7.15 4.39 -7.48
N ALA A 76 -7.23 3.65 -6.37
CA ALA A 76 -6.52 3.97 -5.14
C ALA A 76 -5.23 3.13 -5.10
N ASN A 77 -4.07 3.76 -5.05
CA ASN A 77 -2.78 3.09 -5.19
C ASN A 77 -1.96 3.26 -3.90
N PHE A 78 -1.61 2.13 -3.27
CA PHE A 78 -0.65 2.10 -2.17
C PHE A 78 0.71 1.70 -2.73
N GLU A 79 1.73 2.51 -2.48
CA GLU A 79 3.11 2.22 -2.88
C GLU A 79 4.02 2.23 -1.64
N PHE A 80 4.72 1.13 -1.42
CA PHE A 80 5.69 0.99 -0.34
C PHE A 80 7.08 0.69 -0.89
N LYS A 81 8.07 1.44 -0.42
CA LYS A 81 9.48 1.27 -0.80
C LYS A 81 10.39 1.23 0.42
N ALA A 82 11.15 0.15 0.61
CA ALA A 82 12.03 0.01 1.78
C ALA A 82 13.46 -0.31 1.36
N GLY A 83 14.43 0.32 2.03
CA GLY A 83 15.85 0.16 1.76
C GLY A 83 16.21 0.50 0.32
N VAL A 84 15.68 1.60 -0.22
CA VAL A 84 15.92 2.06 -1.59
C VAL A 84 17.42 2.18 -1.89
N ASP A 85 18.16 2.81 -0.97
CA ASP A 85 19.59 3.08 -1.15
C ASP A 85 20.45 1.88 -0.73
N THR A 86 20.03 1.17 0.31
CA THR A 86 20.77 0.01 0.86
C THR A 86 20.51 -1.28 0.09
N LYS A 87 19.41 -1.35 -0.68
CA LYS A 87 18.91 -2.52 -1.40
C LYS A 87 18.70 -3.75 -0.52
N ASN A 88 18.55 -3.53 0.79
CA ASN A 88 18.46 -4.58 1.81
C ASN A 88 17.28 -4.36 2.79
N GLY A 89 16.34 -3.49 2.45
CA GLY A 89 15.18 -3.20 3.29
C GLY A 89 14.15 -4.33 3.27
N THR A 90 13.44 -4.52 4.38
CA THR A 90 12.29 -5.41 4.47
C THR A 90 11.00 -4.62 4.66
N ILE A 91 9.94 -5.02 3.97
CA ILE A 91 8.57 -4.57 4.27
C ILE A 91 7.83 -5.70 4.97
N ALA A 92 7.22 -5.43 6.12
CA ALA A 92 6.38 -6.38 6.84
C ALA A 92 4.96 -5.84 7.02
N PHE A 93 3.98 -6.56 6.48
CA PHE A 93 2.56 -6.32 6.71
C PHE A 93 2.05 -7.35 7.71
N ASN A 94 1.95 -6.95 8.97
CA ASN A 94 1.60 -7.83 10.10
C ASN A 94 0.09 -8.00 10.27
N ASN A 95 -0.71 -7.18 9.60
CA ASN A 95 -2.17 -7.29 9.54
C ASN A 95 -2.61 -7.92 8.22
N ASN A 96 -3.78 -8.56 8.23
CA ASN A 96 -4.40 -9.05 7.00
C ASN A 96 -4.69 -7.86 6.07
N ILE A 97 -4.33 -8.00 4.80
CA ILE A 97 -4.62 -7.01 3.76
C ILE A 97 -5.90 -7.41 3.05
N SER A 98 -6.85 -6.49 2.97
CA SER A 98 -8.07 -6.65 2.18
C SER A 98 -8.23 -5.45 1.25
N LEU A 99 -8.21 -5.69 -0.06
CA LEU A 99 -8.30 -4.66 -1.10
C LEU A 99 -9.62 -4.81 -1.87
N GLY A 100 -10.41 -3.74 -1.90
CA GLY A 100 -11.62 -3.67 -2.72
C GLY A 100 -11.31 -3.40 -4.20
N ARG A 101 -12.35 -3.21 -5.01
CA ARG A 101 -12.23 -3.04 -6.46
C ARG A 101 -11.35 -1.85 -6.85
N PHE A 102 -10.50 -2.00 -7.87
CA PHE A 102 -9.58 -0.94 -8.36
C PHE A 102 -8.64 -0.36 -7.29
N VAL A 103 -8.33 -1.14 -6.25
CA VAL A 103 -7.32 -0.77 -5.25
C VAL A 103 -6.05 -1.55 -5.51
N ASN A 104 -4.95 -0.83 -5.68
CA ASN A 104 -3.67 -1.41 -6.10
C ASN A 104 -2.66 -1.36 -4.96
N LEU A 105 -1.78 -2.36 -4.90
CA LEU A 105 -0.68 -2.42 -3.97
C LEU A 105 0.61 -2.68 -4.74
N LYS A 106 1.59 -1.78 -4.56
CA LYS A 106 2.96 -1.94 -5.03
C LYS A 106 3.90 -2.00 -3.84
N ALA A 107 4.77 -3.00 -3.82
CA ALA A 107 5.82 -3.10 -2.82
C ALA A 107 7.18 -3.30 -3.50
N SER A 108 8.18 -2.52 -3.08
CA SER A 108 9.55 -2.61 -3.59
C SER A 108 10.53 -2.62 -2.43
N ALA A 109 11.26 -3.72 -2.27
CA ALA A 109 12.15 -3.96 -1.14
C ALA A 109 13.06 -5.15 -1.44
N HIS A 110 14.00 -5.45 -0.54
CA HIS A 110 14.73 -6.70 -0.62
C HIS A 110 13.81 -7.89 -0.35
N THR A 111 13.05 -7.83 0.73
CA THR A 111 12.07 -8.85 1.10
C THR A 111 10.75 -8.20 1.49
N VAL A 112 9.64 -8.82 1.10
CA VAL A 112 8.30 -8.40 1.53
C VAL A 112 7.62 -9.58 2.21
N ASN A 113 7.16 -9.36 3.44
CA ASN A 113 6.45 -10.33 4.24
C ASN A 113 5.00 -9.88 4.41
N PHE A 114 4.08 -10.75 4.03
CA PHE A 114 2.66 -10.59 4.23
C PHE A 114 2.17 -11.67 5.18
N LYS A 115 1.25 -11.28 6.08
CA LYS A 115 0.38 -12.24 6.74
C LYS A 115 -0.57 -12.85 5.70
N ASP A 116 -1.68 -12.18 5.40
CA ASP A 116 -2.64 -12.62 4.39
C ASP A 116 -2.94 -11.48 3.42
N ILE A 117 -3.26 -11.82 2.16
CA ILE A 117 -3.78 -10.89 1.16
C ILE A 117 -5.11 -11.43 0.63
N ASP A 118 -6.15 -10.60 0.68
CA ASP A 118 -7.46 -10.88 0.15
C ASP A 118 -7.88 -9.78 -0.85
N THR A 119 -7.99 -10.16 -2.12
CA THR A 119 -8.57 -9.34 -3.19
C THR A 119 -9.84 -9.98 -3.77
N GLY A 120 -10.40 -11.00 -3.11
CA GLY A 120 -11.53 -11.79 -3.59
C GLY A 120 -12.84 -11.02 -3.68
N ASN A 121 -13.02 -10.00 -2.83
CA ASN A 121 -14.22 -9.15 -2.82
C ASN A 121 -14.10 -7.89 -3.71
N GLY A 122 -12.95 -7.68 -4.36
CA GLY A 122 -12.65 -6.46 -5.10
C GLY A 122 -12.78 -6.62 -6.61
N GLY A 123 -11.94 -7.47 -7.20
CA GLY A 123 -11.74 -7.54 -8.64
C GLY A 123 -10.94 -6.35 -9.20
N PHE A 124 -10.25 -6.56 -10.32
CA PHE A 124 -9.42 -5.54 -10.99
C PHE A 124 -8.32 -4.92 -10.12
N ASN A 125 -7.77 -5.67 -9.17
CA ASN A 125 -6.62 -5.26 -8.36
C ASN A 125 -5.32 -5.48 -9.13
N THR A 126 -4.35 -4.57 -8.98
CA THR A 126 -2.96 -4.81 -9.35
C THR A 126 -2.12 -5.02 -8.10
N LEU A 127 -1.49 -6.19 -7.98
CA LEU A 127 -0.46 -6.48 -6.98
C LEU A 127 0.91 -6.46 -7.68
N ASP A 128 1.65 -5.37 -7.53
CA ASP A 128 2.96 -5.18 -8.17
C ASP A 128 4.09 -5.42 -7.17
N PHE A 129 4.75 -6.57 -7.32
CA PHE A 129 5.95 -6.95 -6.57
C PHE A 129 7.20 -7.04 -7.45
N SER A 130 7.17 -6.43 -8.64
CA SER A 130 8.31 -6.43 -9.57
C SER A 130 9.55 -5.73 -9.01
N GLY A 131 9.36 -4.82 -8.04
CA GLY A 131 10.45 -4.15 -7.34
C GLY A 131 11.01 -4.94 -6.15
N VAL A 132 10.61 -6.20 -5.95
CA VAL A 132 11.15 -7.05 -4.89
C VAL A 132 12.35 -7.84 -5.41
N THR A 133 13.51 -7.70 -4.76
CA THR A 133 14.77 -8.23 -5.31
C THR A 133 15.17 -9.61 -4.81
N ASN A 134 14.57 -10.11 -3.73
CA ASN A 134 14.88 -11.43 -3.19
C ASN A 134 13.61 -12.28 -3.04
N LYS A 135 12.72 -11.92 -2.10
CA LYS A 135 11.60 -12.80 -1.78
C LYS A 135 10.32 -12.05 -1.41
N VAL A 136 9.20 -12.60 -1.87
CA VAL A 136 7.85 -12.25 -1.41
C VAL A 136 7.31 -13.46 -0.64
N ASN A 137 7.02 -13.28 0.65
CA ASN A 137 6.43 -14.30 1.51
C ASN A 137 4.97 -13.92 1.79
N ILE A 138 4.03 -14.80 1.45
CA ILE A 138 2.58 -14.62 1.68
C ILE A 138 2.05 -15.89 2.32
N ASN A 139 1.40 -15.82 3.48
CA ASN A 139 0.86 -17.03 4.12
C ASN A 139 -0.42 -17.50 3.43
N LYS A 140 -1.31 -16.56 3.09
CA LYS A 140 -2.55 -16.84 2.36
C LYS A 140 -2.82 -15.77 1.31
N LEU A 141 -3.18 -16.20 0.11
CA LEU A 141 -3.57 -15.33 -0.99
C LEU A 141 -4.95 -15.75 -1.51
N ILE A 142 -5.92 -14.84 -1.47
CA ILE A 142 -7.24 -14.98 -2.10
C ILE A 142 -7.33 -13.94 -3.21
N THR A 143 -7.63 -14.38 -4.43
CA THR A 143 -7.75 -13.49 -5.60
C THR A 143 -9.03 -13.75 -6.36
N ALA A 144 -9.67 -12.68 -6.80
CA ALA A 144 -10.70 -12.68 -7.83
C ALA A 144 -10.37 -11.57 -8.84
N SER A 145 -10.84 -11.73 -10.08
CA SER A 145 -10.66 -10.76 -11.16
C SER A 145 -11.96 -10.06 -11.49
#